data_AF-A0A958JXE7-F1
#
_entry.id   AF-A0A958JXE7-F1
#
_cell.length_a   1.000
_cell.length_b   1.000
_cell.length_c   1.000
_cell.angle_alpha   90.00
_cell.angle_beta   90.00
_cell.angle_gamma   90.00
#
_symmetry.space_group_name_H-M   'P 1'
#
loop_
_entity.id
_entity.type
_entity.pdbx_description
1 polymer ?
#
loop_
_entity_poly.entity_id
_entity_poly.type
_entity_poly.pdbx_seq_one_letter_code
_entity_poly.pdbx_strand_id
1 'polypeptide(L)'
;MDTGDACLESIVDRTTDIFEDVVEEVFQSRREAFVLHIMDRFKGLSVVPSEETSVKSDEPWIEVESLSRLRSVVGGRFQNIRKKWISAGLPLREHRGDKQDEYEIVPEGWVELSNWILKQGYEARTTNDKTGCVIELRKLLEE
;
A
#
# COMPACT_ATOMS: atom_id res chain seq x y z
N MET A 1 -33.55 0.58 -54.82
CA MET A 1 -33.71 1.77 -53.98
C MET A 1 -33.95 1.26 -52.59
N ASP A 2 -32.88 1.21 -51.78
CA ASP A 2 -32.81 0.58 -50.45
C ASP A 2 -32.47 1.66 -49.41
N THR A 3 -33.29 2.72 -49.37
CA THR A 3 -33.09 3.86 -48.48
C THR A 3 -33.71 3.65 -47.08
N GLY A 4 -34.40 2.52 -46.88
CA GLY A 4 -35.06 2.18 -45.61
C GLY A 4 -34.10 1.63 -44.56
N ASP A 5 -33.19 0.73 -44.95
CA ASP A 5 -32.27 0.05 -44.02
C ASP A 5 -31.22 1.00 -43.43
N ALA A 6 -30.65 1.89 -44.25
CA ALA A 6 -29.67 2.88 -43.78
C ALA A 6 -30.25 3.88 -42.75
N CYS A 7 -31.57 4.11 -42.77
CA CYS A 7 -32.25 4.97 -41.81
C CYS A 7 -32.44 4.26 -40.46
N LEU A 8 -32.72 2.96 -40.49
CA LEU A 8 -32.90 2.16 -39.28
C LEU A 8 -31.56 1.92 -38.57
N GLU A 9 -30.48 1.63 -39.30
CA GLU A 9 -29.14 1.51 -38.72
C GLU A 9 -28.71 2.82 -38.04
N SER A 10 -28.95 3.98 -38.67
CA SER A 10 -28.61 5.28 -38.09
C SER A 10 -29.40 5.63 -36.82
N ILE A 11 -30.63 5.12 -36.68
CA ILE A 11 -31.43 5.32 -35.46
C ILE A 11 -30.94 4.39 -34.35
N VAL A 12 -30.62 3.14 -34.69
CA VAL A 12 -30.07 2.16 -33.75
C VAL A 12 -28.75 2.65 -33.18
N ASP A 13 -27.81 3.08 -34.03
CA ASP A 13 -26.51 3.60 -33.59
C ASP A 13 -26.67 4.80 -32.64
N ARG A 14 -27.55 5.76 -32.97
CA ARG A 14 -27.86 6.88 -32.08
C ARG A 14 -28.45 6.45 -30.74
N THR A 15 -29.31 5.44 -30.72
CA THR A 15 -29.87 4.94 -29.46
C THR A 15 -28.84 4.18 -28.63
N THR A 16 -27.85 3.55 -29.27
CA THR A 16 -26.74 2.89 -28.60
C THR A 16 -25.80 3.92 -27.99
N ASP A 17 -25.45 4.98 -28.71
CA ASP A 17 -24.60 6.08 -28.20
C ASP A 17 -25.24 6.74 -26.96
N ILE A 18 -26.54 7.05 -27.02
CA ILE A 18 -27.27 7.64 -25.88
C ILE A 18 -27.30 6.69 -24.68
N PHE A 19 -27.42 5.39 -24.93
CA PHE A 19 -27.43 4.39 -23.87
C PHE A 19 -26.04 4.26 -23.22
N GLU A 20 -24.96 4.30 -24.01
CA GLU A 20 -23.59 4.30 -23.51
C GLU A 20 -23.31 5.52 -22.62
N ASP A 21 -23.68 6.72 -23.08
CA ASP A 21 -23.52 7.97 -22.32
C ASP A 21 -24.28 7.91 -20.97
N VAL A 22 -25.52 7.43 -20.98
CA VAL A 22 -26.34 7.31 -19.77
C VAL A 22 -25.77 6.25 -18.81
N VAL A 23 -25.27 5.13 -19.33
CA VAL A 23 -24.65 4.10 -18.50
C VAL A 23 -23.36 4.64 -17.87
N GLU A 24 -22.54 5.38 -18.62
CA GLU A 24 -21.31 5.98 -18.13
C GLU A 24 -21.60 7.01 -17.03
N GLU A 25 -22.58 7.90 -17.24
CA GLU A 25 -22.99 8.90 -16.26
C GLU A 25 -23.54 8.27 -14.97
N VAL A 26 -24.33 7.20 -15.09
CA VAL A 26 -24.86 6.44 -13.95
C VAL A 26 -23.74 5.72 -13.21
N PHE A 27 -22.76 5.15 -13.92
CA PHE A 27 -21.60 4.49 -13.31
C PHE A 27 -20.72 5.49 -12.57
N GLN A 28 -20.48 6.66 -13.16
CA GLN A 28 -19.68 7.72 -12.58
C GLN A 28 -20.35 8.30 -11.33
N SER A 29 -21.65 8.58 -11.41
CA SER A 29 -22.47 9.01 -10.27
C SER A 29 -22.48 7.97 -9.13
N ARG A 30 -22.61 6.68 -9.47
CA ARG A 30 -22.55 5.60 -8.46
C ARG A 30 -21.16 5.48 -7.84
N ARG A 31 -20.10 5.61 -8.63
CA ARG A 31 -18.72 5.55 -8.14
C ARG A 31 -18.45 6.70 -7.17
N GLU A 32 -18.89 7.91 -7.49
CA GLU A 32 -18.75 9.07 -6.61
C GLU A 32 -19.53 8.88 -5.30
N ALA A 33 -20.79 8.43 -5.39
CA ALA A 33 -21.59 8.12 -4.21
C ALA A 33 -20.97 7.00 -3.35
N PHE A 34 -20.38 5.99 -3.98
CA PHE A 34 -19.69 4.89 -3.29
C PHE A 34 -18.40 5.36 -2.62
N VAL A 35 -17.60 6.21 -3.29
CA VAL A 35 -16.42 6.85 -2.70
C VAL A 35 -16.81 7.70 -1.50
N LEU A 36 -17.86 8.52 -1.61
CA LEU A 36 -18.36 9.31 -0.48
C LEU A 36 -18.87 8.41 0.66
N HIS A 37 -19.56 7.32 0.35
CA HIS A 37 -20.03 6.37 1.37
C HIS A 37 -18.88 5.63 2.07
N ILE A 38 -17.83 5.27 1.33
CA ILE A 38 -16.59 4.75 1.88
C ILE A 38 -15.94 5.83 2.76
N MET A 39 -15.72 7.05 2.26
CA MET A 39 -15.13 8.13 3.03
C MET A 39 -15.91 8.43 4.32
N ASP A 40 -17.23 8.34 4.31
CA ASP A 40 -18.07 8.54 5.49
C ASP A 40 -18.00 7.36 6.47
N ARG A 41 -17.95 6.11 5.97
CA ARG A 41 -17.63 4.92 6.78
C ARG A 41 -16.25 5.00 7.42
N PHE A 42 -15.30 5.62 6.73
CA PHE A 42 -13.95 5.85 7.21
C PHE A 42 -13.81 7.15 8.02
N LYS A 43 -14.78 8.08 8.07
CA LYS A 43 -14.71 9.23 8.99
C LYS A 43 -14.75 8.82 10.47
N GLY A 44 -15.38 7.68 10.80
CA GLY A 44 -15.33 7.09 12.15
C GLY A 44 -14.04 6.34 12.45
N LEU A 45 -13.31 5.93 11.41
CA LEU A 45 -11.94 5.46 11.47
C LEU A 45 -11.07 6.66 11.14
N SER A 46 -10.88 7.59 12.08
CA SER A 46 -9.85 8.63 11.95
C SER A 46 -8.55 7.96 11.50
N VAL A 47 -8.34 7.93 10.18
CA VAL A 47 -7.04 7.90 9.55
C VAL A 47 -6.55 9.26 9.92
N VAL A 48 -5.96 9.33 11.11
CA VAL A 48 -5.07 10.39 11.50
C VAL A 48 -4.23 10.63 10.24
N PRO A 49 -4.36 11.78 9.56
CA PRO A 49 -3.33 12.14 8.62
C PRO A 49 -2.08 12.07 9.48
N SER A 50 -1.16 11.16 9.14
CA SER A 50 0.13 11.08 9.81
C SER A 50 0.93 12.33 9.44
N GLU A 51 0.42 13.50 9.81
CA GLU A 51 1.21 14.56 10.37
C GLU A 51 1.87 13.95 11.59
N GLU A 52 3.06 13.39 11.36
CA GLU A 52 4.19 13.47 12.28
C GLU A 52 3.79 13.40 13.75
N THR A 53 3.10 12.34 14.17
CA THR A 53 3.15 11.95 15.57
C THR A 53 4.50 11.28 15.77
N SER A 54 5.56 12.08 15.64
CA SER A 54 6.84 11.75 16.22
C SER A 54 6.59 11.75 17.73
N VAL A 55 6.18 10.59 18.23
CA VAL A 55 6.45 10.22 19.62
C VAL A 55 7.94 10.47 19.74
N LYS A 56 8.32 11.50 20.50
CA LYS A 56 9.71 11.88 20.74
C LYS A 56 10.34 10.76 21.55
N SER A 57 10.66 9.64 20.91
CA SER A 57 11.63 8.72 21.43
C SER A 57 12.98 9.35 21.13
N ASP A 58 13.76 9.67 22.16
CA ASP A 58 15.17 10.08 22.02
C ASP A 58 16.08 8.93 21.51
N GLU A 59 15.48 7.78 21.15
CA GLU A 59 16.19 6.61 20.68
C GLU A 59 16.50 6.71 19.17
N PRO A 60 17.75 6.44 18.75
CA PRO A 60 18.18 6.58 17.35
C PRO A 60 17.49 5.54 16.45
N TRP A 61 17.30 5.90 15.19
CA TRP A 61 16.88 4.96 14.15
C TRP A 61 17.93 3.84 14.00
N ILE A 62 17.46 2.60 14.05
CA ILE A 62 18.22 1.37 13.89
C ILE A 62 18.09 0.93 12.44
N GLU A 63 19.22 0.90 11.73
CA GLU A 63 19.28 0.37 10.38
C GLU A 63 19.06 -1.15 10.37
N VAL A 64 18.26 -1.61 9.40
CA VAL A 64 17.97 -3.01 9.16
C VAL A 64 18.28 -3.36 7.71
N GLU A 65 19.39 -4.05 7.55
CA GLU A 65 19.93 -4.50 6.27
C GLU A 65 19.42 -5.88 5.84
N SER A 66 18.79 -6.63 6.76
CA SER A 66 18.37 -8.01 6.53
C SER A 66 17.23 -8.47 7.43
N LEU A 67 16.53 -9.53 6.99
CA LEU A 67 15.51 -10.22 7.78
C LEU A 67 16.03 -10.73 9.13
N SER A 68 17.27 -11.23 9.16
CA SER A 68 17.92 -11.70 10.39
C SER A 68 18.13 -10.55 11.38
N ARG A 69 18.51 -9.36 10.87
CA ARG A 69 18.62 -8.15 11.69
C ARG A 69 17.26 -7.72 12.24
N LEU A 70 16.22 -7.67 11.41
CA LEU A 70 14.85 -7.38 11.84
C LEU A 70 14.43 -8.29 13.01
N ARG A 71 14.62 -9.60 12.84
CA ARG A 71 14.30 -10.59 13.89
C ARG A 71 15.10 -10.37 15.17
N SER A 72 16.37 -9.99 15.07
CA SER A 72 17.21 -9.75 16.24
C SER A 72 16.77 -8.52 17.04
N VAL A 73 16.19 -7.51 16.37
CA VAL A 73 15.75 -6.25 16.98
C VAL A 73 14.33 -6.38 17.52
N VAL A 74 13.39 -6.82 16.68
CA VAL A 74 11.95 -6.83 16.99
C VAL A 74 11.53 -8.15 17.66
N GLY A 75 12.27 -9.24 17.46
CA GLY A 75 11.89 -10.55 17.95
C GLY A 75 10.79 -11.22 17.12
N GLY A 76 10.28 -12.36 17.62
CA GLY A 76 9.18 -13.10 17.01
C GLY A 76 9.56 -14.37 16.25
N ARG A 77 8.53 -15.08 15.74
CA ARG A 77 8.71 -16.34 15.01
C ARG A 77 9.23 -16.09 13.60
N PHE A 78 10.41 -16.64 13.28
CA PHE A 78 11.09 -16.43 11.99
C PHE A 78 10.20 -16.67 10.76
N GLN A 79 9.38 -17.74 10.77
CA GLN A 79 8.48 -18.03 9.64
C GLN A 79 7.44 -16.92 9.40
N ASN A 80 6.91 -16.31 10.47
CA ASN A 80 5.95 -15.22 10.35
C ASN A 80 6.62 -13.95 9.79
N ILE A 81 7.79 -13.60 10.34
CA ILE A 81 8.55 -12.43 9.89
C ILE A 81 8.98 -12.61 8.43
N ARG A 82 9.47 -13.80 8.06
CA ARG A 82 9.84 -14.13 6.67
C ARG A 82 8.67 -13.95 5.72
N LYS A 83 7.47 -14.42 6.09
CA LYS A 83 6.27 -14.27 5.25
C LYS A 83 5.94 -12.78 5.01
N LYS A 84 5.95 -11.96 6.07
CA LYS A 84 5.66 -10.52 5.99
C LYS A 84 6.74 -9.73 5.25
N TRP A 85 8.00 -10.14 5.40
CA TRP A 85 9.13 -9.56 4.70
C TRP A 85 9.02 -9.77 3.18
N ILE A 86 8.72 -11.00 2.76
CA ILE A 86 8.53 -11.34 1.34
C ILE A 86 7.28 -10.65 0.78
N SER A 87 6.17 -10.62 1.54
CA SER A 87 4.94 -9.96 1.05
C SER A 87 5.12 -8.46 0.85
N ALA A 88 5.99 -7.82 1.64
CA ALA A 88 6.37 -6.42 1.46
C ALA A 88 7.32 -6.17 0.27
N GLY A 89 7.73 -7.21 -0.47
CA GLY A 89 8.67 -7.09 -1.58
C GLY A 89 10.12 -6.87 -1.15
N LEU A 90 10.45 -7.13 0.12
CA LEU A 90 11.79 -6.89 0.64
C LEU A 90 12.75 -8.04 0.30
N PRO A 91 14.03 -7.74 -0.01
CA PRO A 91 14.98 -8.74 -0.49
C PRO A 91 15.38 -9.72 0.62
N LEU A 92 15.44 -11.01 0.29
CA LEU A 92 16.02 -12.04 1.15
C LEU A 92 17.52 -12.10 0.90
N ARG A 93 18.32 -11.34 1.63
CA ARG A 93 19.78 -11.50 1.58
C ARG A 93 20.17 -12.86 2.17
N GLU A 94 20.54 -13.80 1.32
CA GLU A 94 21.02 -15.13 1.74
C GLU A 94 22.49 -15.07 2.18
N HIS A 95 23.31 -14.16 1.63
CA HIS A 95 24.74 -14.04 1.94
C HIS A 95 25.22 -12.60 2.21
N ARG A 96 26.19 -12.46 3.13
CA ARG A 96 26.91 -11.20 3.35
C ARG A 96 27.73 -10.87 2.09
N GLY A 97 27.28 -9.90 1.31
CA GLY A 97 28.01 -9.43 0.13
C GLY A 97 27.16 -9.29 -1.14
N ASP A 98 25.93 -9.79 -1.16
CA ASP A 98 25.04 -9.56 -2.31
C ASP A 98 24.68 -8.07 -2.40
N LYS A 99 25.09 -7.49 -3.53
CA LYS A 99 24.64 -6.17 -3.96
C LYS A 99 23.13 -6.25 -4.16
N GLN A 100 22.42 -5.26 -3.63
CA GLN A 100 20.97 -5.17 -3.74
C GLN A 100 20.61 -5.23 -5.22
N ASP A 101 20.01 -6.34 -5.64
CA ASP A 101 19.13 -6.32 -6.79
C ASP A 101 18.02 -5.30 -6.49
N GLU A 102 17.66 -4.51 -7.49
CA GLU A 102 16.54 -3.58 -7.39
C GLU A 102 15.33 -4.34 -6.83
N TYR A 103 14.80 -3.88 -5.69
CA TYR A 103 13.60 -4.43 -5.08
C TYR A 103 12.51 -3.38 -5.11
N GLU A 104 11.30 -3.82 -5.39
CA GLU A 104 10.12 -2.97 -5.42
C GLU A 104 9.27 -3.26 -4.17
N ILE A 105 8.99 -2.21 -3.42
CA ILE A 105 8.16 -2.31 -2.22
C ILE A 105 6.72 -2.51 -2.65
N VAL A 106 6.10 -3.60 -2.18
CA VAL A 106 4.68 -3.88 -2.40
C VAL A 106 3.88 -3.15 -1.33
N PRO A 107 3.02 -2.16 -1.68
CA PRO A 107 2.36 -1.30 -0.68
C PRO A 107 1.51 -2.07 0.34
N GLU A 108 0.74 -3.06 -0.11
CA GLU A 108 -0.12 -3.87 0.76
C GLU A 108 0.69 -4.67 1.78
N GLY A 109 1.75 -5.33 1.32
CA GLY A 109 2.64 -6.10 2.19
C GLY A 109 3.45 -5.19 3.12
N TRP A 110 3.85 -4.01 2.65
CA TRP A 110 4.50 -3.00 3.49
C TRP A 110 3.62 -2.56 4.65
N VAL A 111 2.35 -2.26 4.38
CA VAL A 111 1.37 -1.90 5.43
C VAL A 111 1.19 -3.05 6.42
N GLU A 112 1.14 -4.30 5.96
CA GLU A 112 1.01 -5.46 6.85
C GLU A 112 2.25 -5.65 7.74
N LEU A 113 3.44 -5.44 7.17
CA LEU A 113 4.72 -5.53 7.86
C LEU A 113 4.87 -4.40 8.88
N SER A 114 4.68 -3.15 8.48
CA SER A 114 4.83 -1.98 9.36
C SER A 114 3.83 -2.01 10.51
N ASN A 115 2.58 -2.41 10.28
CA ASN A 115 1.60 -2.61 11.35
C ASN A 115 1.99 -3.74 12.31
N TRP A 116 2.60 -4.82 11.81
CA TRP A 116 3.09 -5.87 12.68
C TRP A 116 4.25 -5.37 13.54
N ILE A 117 5.20 -4.62 12.96
CA ILE A 117 6.32 -4.00 13.68
C ILE A 117 5.82 -3.00 14.73
N LEU A 118 4.81 -2.20 14.38
CA LEU A 118 4.14 -1.26 15.29
C LEU A 118 3.57 -1.96 16.53
N LYS A 119 2.91 -3.10 16.34
CA LYS A 119 2.39 -3.93 17.45
C LYS A 119 3.49 -4.53 18.33
N GLN A 120 4.75 -4.55 17.88
CA GLN A 120 5.90 -4.96 18.68
C GLN A 120 6.57 -3.79 19.40
N GLY A 121 5.99 -2.58 19.34
CA GLY A 121 6.54 -1.38 19.97
C GLY A 121 7.63 -0.70 19.15
N TYR A 122 7.61 -0.86 17.82
CA TYR A 122 8.58 -0.25 16.92
C TYR A 122 7.89 0.52 15.80
N GLU A 123 8.41 1.67 15.46
CA GLU A 123 8.08 2.38 14.22
C GLU A 123 9.02 1.91 13.11
N ALA A 124 8.51 1.77 11.89
CA ALA A 124 9.28 1.35 10.73
C ALA A 124 9.11 2.34 9.58
N ARG A 125 10.21 2.70 8.92
CA ARG A 125 10.18 3.48 7.68
C ARG A 125 11.09 2.84 6.61
N THR A 126 10.75 3.07 5.36
CA THR A 126 11.63 2.74 4.24
C THR A 126 12.67 3.84 4.09
N THR A 127 13.87 3.46 3.67
CA THR A 127 14.92 4.41 3.32
C THR A 127 15.27 4.25 1.85
N ASN A 128 15.51 5.37 1.19
CA ASN A 128 16.02 5.40 -0.19
C ASN A 128 17.55 5.57 -0.22
N ASP A 129 18.20 5.54 0.94
CA ASP A 129 19.64 5.71 1.01
C ASP A 129 20.39 4.50 0.46
N LYS A 130 21.40 4.78 -0.37
CA LYS A 130 22.27 3.80 -1.03
C LYS A 130 23.21 3.05 -0.08
N THR A 131 22.96 3.10 1.23
CA THR A 131 23.78 2.51 2.29
C THR A 131 23.57 1.00 2.43
N GLY A 132 22.67 0.40 1.65
CA GLY A 132 22.39 -1.04 1.72
C GLY A 132 21.45 -1.42 2.88
N CYS A 133 20.90 -0.41 3.57
CA CYS A 133 19.79 -0.54 4.49
C CYS A 133 18.49 -0.75 3.70
N VAL A 134 17.58 -1.56 4.23
CA VAL A 134 16.28 -1.87 3.60
C VAL A 134 15.16 -1.11 4.30
N ILE A 135 15.19 -1.10 5.64
CA ILE A 135 14.25 -0.36 6.49
C ILE A 135 14.99 0.18 7.71
N GLU A 136 14.42 1.21 8.31
CA GLU A 136 14.89 1.75 9.58
C GLU A 136 13.80 1.56 10.63
N LEU A 137 14.22 1.22 11.84
CA LEU A 137 13.35 0.99 12.98
C LEU A 137 13.62 1.98 14.09
N ARG A 138 12.60 2.42 14.79
CA ARG A 138 12.75 3.20 16.02
C ARG A 138 11.87 2.60 17.09
N LYS A 139 12.42 2.42 18.30
CA LYS A 139 11.65 1.87 19.40
C LYS A 139 10.70 2.95 19.93
N LEU A 140 9.45 2.58 20.12
CA LEU A 140 8.46 3.44 20.76
C LEU A 140 8.60 3.27 22.28
N LEU A 141 8.67 4.39 23.00
CA LEU A 141 8.63 4.36 24.45
C LEU A 141 7.25 3.84 24.88
N GLU A 142 7.22 2.78 25.69
CA GLU A 142 6.01 2.35 26.38
C GLU A 142 5.68 3.42 27.43
N GLU A 143 4.49 4.03 27.34
CA GLU A 143 3.91 4.85 28.42
C GLU A 143 3.50 3.99 29.62
#